data_AF-F3GLN3-F1
#
_entry.id   AF-F3GLN3-F1
#
_cell.length_a   1.000
_cell.length_b   1.000
_cell.length_c   1.000
_cell.angle_alpha   90.00
_cell.angle_beta   90.00
_cell.angle_gamma   90.00
#
_symmetry.space_group_name_H-M   'P 1'
#
loop_
_entity.id
_entity.type
_entity.pdbx_description
1 polymer ?
#
loop_
_entity_poly.entity_id
_entity_poly.type
_entity_poly.pdbx_seq_one_letter_code
_entity_poly.pdbx_strand_id
1 'polypeptide(L)'
;QLLNGSYSRTKSYFDNSEMAASGLPSAEELKLLEPLRGKIPDRVFSDPFTLPVTDGSGMIRPQQRRAFQLLQEAGWKIVDDKMVDAQGNPVKIEFLIAQTEFERILLPYKRNLSDLGIELVIRRADVSQYINRLRSRDYDMIVT
;
A
#
# COMPACT_ATOMS: atom_id res chain seq x y z
N GLN A 1 11.50 -10.12 -15.87
CA GLN A 1 10.94 -9.06 -15.00
C GLN A 1 9.89 -8.29 -15.80
N LEU A 2 8.75 -7.92 -15.23
CA LEU A 2 7.61 -7.35 -15.99
C LEU A 2 7.95 -6.03 -16.74
N LEU A 3 8.86 -5.23 -16.18
CA LEU A 3 9.18 -3.88 -16.68
C LEU A 3 10.66 -3.72 -17.09
N ASN A 4 11.39 -4.83 -17.30
CA ASN A 4 12.78 -4.85 -17.79
C ASN A 4 13.78 -3.93 -17.05
N GLY A 5 13.55 -3.64 -15.77
CA GLY A 5 14.41 -2.75 -14.96
C GLY A 5 14.28 -1.26 -15.30
N SER A 6 13.33 -0.86 -16.15
CA SER A 6 13.15 0.53 -16.59
C SER A 6 12.57 1.46 -15.52
N TYR A 7 12.13 0.92 -14.38
CA TYR A 7 11.52 1.68 -13.30
C TYR A 7 12.34 1.60 -12.02
N SER A 8 12.52 2.75 -11.37
CA SER A 8 12.91 2.84 -9.97
C SER A 8 11.66 2.99 -9.10
N ARG A 9 11.76 2.57 -7.84
CA ARG A 9 10.65 2.70 -6.90
C ARG A 9 10.52 4.14 -6.42
N THR A 10 9.33 4.71 -6.55
CA THR A 10 8.99 6.02 -5.99
C THR A 10 9.10 6.00 -4.46
N LYS A 11 9.89 6.90 -3.87
CA LYS A 11 10.15 7.00 -2.43
C LYS A 11 9.56 8.25 -1.78
N SER A 12 9.17 9.24 -2.59
CA SER A 12 8.68 10.54 -2.14
C SER A 12 7.53 11.01 -3.05
N TYR A 13 6.65 11.87 -2.53
CA TYR A 13 5.69 12.60 -3.37
C TYR A 13 6.38 13.56 -4.36
N PHE A 14 7.56 14.06 -3.99
CA PHE A 14 8.40 14.93 -4.81
C PHE A 14 9.68 14.23 -5.25
N ASP A 15 9.59 12.93 -5.57
CA ASP A 15 10.77 12.13 -5.92
C ASP A 15 11.55 12.72 -7.11
N ASN A 16 12.86 12.44 -7.15
CA ASN A 16 13.80 13.03 -8.12
C ASN A 16 13.84 14.58 -8.10
N SER A 17 13.59 15.20 -6.95
CA SER A 17 13.73 16.66 -6.78
C SER A 17 14.36 17.00 -5.42
N GLU A 18 14.81 18.24 -5.27
CA GLU A 18 15.32 18.78 -4.00
C GLU A 18 14.26 18.85 -2.89
N MET A 19 12.97 18.78 -3.26
CA MET A 19 11.85 18.73 -2.30
C MET A 19 11.59 17.32 -1.76
N ALA A 20 12.37 16.32 -2.18
CA ALA A 20 12.20 14.96 -1.69
C ALA A 20 12.67 14.87 -0.22
N ALA A 21 11.77 14.44 0.67
CA ALA A 21 12.13 14.16 2.05
C ALA A 21 13.20 13.06 2.10
N SER A 22 14.27 13.30 2.86
CA SER A 22 15.36 12.36 3.04
C SER A 22 15.88 12.40 4.47
N GLY A 23 16.20 11.23 5.04
CA GLY A 23 16.71 11.16 6.41
C GLY A 23 15.69 11.62 7.46
N LEU A 24 16.21 12.22 8.52
CA LEU A 24 15.43 12.88 9.58
C LEU A 24 15.24 14.36 9.23
N PRO A 25 14.18 15.00 9.75
CA PRO A 25 13.95 16.42 9.52
C PRO A 25 15.14 17.29 9.93
N SER A 26 15.48 18.29 9.11
CA SER A 26 16.51 19.28 9.42
C SER A 26 16.09 20.18 10.60
N ALA A 27 17.01 21.01 11.10
CA ALA A 27 16.70 21.98 12.16
C ALA A 27 15.61 22.98 11.74
N GLU A 28 15.56 23.36 10.46
CA GLU A 28 14.54 24.22 9.89
C GLU A 28 13.20 23.51 9.76
N GLU A 29 13.20 22.26 9.27
CA GLU A 29 11.99 21.45 9.14
C GLU A 29 11.39 21.15 10.51
N LEU A 30 12.21 20.87 11.53
CA LEU A 30 11.75 20.67 12.90
C LEU A 30 11.00 21.89 13.45
N LYS A 31 11.42 23.13 13.12
CA LYS A 31 10.68 24.33 13.54
C LYS A 31 9.25 24.35 12.99
N LEU A 32 9.01 23.75 11.82
CA LEU A 32 7.69 23.62 11.21
C LEU A 32 6.91 22.42 11.76
N LEU A 33 7.60 21.34 12.12
CA LEU A 33 7.00 20.08 12.57
C LEU A 33 6.69 20.03 14.07
N GLU A 34 7.48 20.68 14.93
CA GLU A 34 7.28 20.66 16.38
C GLU A 34 5.85 21.11 16.82
N PRO A 35 5.22 22.13 16.22
CA PRO A 35 3.81 22.46 16.50
C PRO A 35 2.80 21.36 16.17
N LEU A 36 3.20 20.36 15.38
CA LEU A 36 2.40 19.20 15.01
C LEU A 36 2.69 17.98 15.88
N ARG A 37 3.62 18.06 16.85
CA ARG A 37 3.91 16.94 17.76
C ARG A 37 2.64 16.51 18.50
N GLY A 38 2.41 15.19 18.57
CA GLY A 38 1.16 14.60 19.08
C GLY A 38 -0.03 14.64 18.10
N LYS A 39 0.07 15.34 16.96
CA LYS A 39 -0.92 15.31 15.86
C LYS A 39 -0.46 14.49 14.66
N ILE A 40 0.85 14.29 14.52
CA ILE A 40 1.47 13.41 13.53
C ILE A 40 2.20 12.26 14.22
N PRO A 41 2.44 11.14 13.54
CA PRO A 41 3.17 10.01 14.13
C PRO A 41 4.54 10.42 14.66
N ASP A 42 4.88 10.03 15.90
CA ASP A 42 6.16 10.38 16.53
C ASP A 42 7.38 9.90 15.73
N ARG A 43 7.21 8.81 14.95
CA ARG A 43 8.23 8.29 14.03
C ARG A 43 8.74 9.31 13.02
N VAL A 44 7.99 10.38 12.74
CA VAL A 44 8.46 11.48 11.87
C VAL A 44 9.72 12.14 12.45
N PHE A 45 9.88 12.14 13.77
CA PHE A 45 11.00 12.78 14.46
C PHE A 45 12.14 11.81 14.81
N SER A 46 11.87 10.50 14.87
CA SER A 46 12.85 9.48 15.30
C SER A 46 13.38 8.60 14.18
N ASP A 47 12.58 8.35 13.15
CA ASP A 47 12.87 7.33 12.15
C ASP A 47 12.77 7.89 10.73
N PRO A 48 13.83 7.80 9.92
CA PRO A 48 13.74 8.11 8.51
C PRO A 48 12.66 7.27 7.82
N PHE A 49 11.85 7.91 6.98
CA PHE A 49 10.85 7.19 6.20
C PHE A 49 11.54 6.24 5.21
N THR A 50 11.16 4.97 5.28
CA THR A 50 11.65 3.94 4.36
C THR A 50 10.49 3.06 3.91
N LEU A 51 10.57 2.59 2.67
CA LEU A 51 9.62 1.63 2.12
C LEU A 51 10.11 0.20 2.33
N PRO A 52 9.22 -0.79 2.56
CA PRO A 52 9.63 -2.19 2.72
C PRO A 52 10.36 -2.73 1.49
N VAL A 53 11.61 -3.16 1.60
CA VAL A 53 12.41 -3.70 0.49
C VAL A 53 12.34 -5.24 0.50
N THR A 54 12.41 -5.83 -0.70
CA THR A 54 12.54 -7.29 -0.91
C THR A 54 13.79 -7.55 -1.73
N ASP A 55 14.29 -8.78 -1.73
CA ASP A 55 15.45 -9.21 -2.53
C ASP A 55 15.12 -9.44 -4.02
N GLY A 56 13.85 -9.24 -4.42
CA GLY A 56 13.40 -9.45 -5.79
C GLY A 56 13.27 -10.92 -6.22
N SER A 57 13.50 -11.89 -5.31
CA SER A 57 13.38 -13.33 -5.60
C SER A 57 11.93 -13.79 -5.80
N GLY A 58 10.96 -12.98 -5.37
CA GLY A 58 9.55 -13.36 -5.24
C GLY A 58 9.21 -14.05 -3.92
N MET A 59 10.22 -14.37 -3.09
CA MET A 59 10.03 -14.91 -1.75
C MET A 59 9.97 -13.78 -0.73
N ILE A 60 8.76 -13.47 -0.26
CA ILE A 60 8.50 -12.32 0.63
C ILE A 60 8.03 -12.73 2.03
N ARG A 61 8.45 -13.91 2.51
CA ARG A 61 8.03 -14.46 3.82
C ARG A 61 8.25 -13.49 5.00
N PRO A 62 9.38 -12.78 5.13
CA PRO A 62 9.57 -11.81 6.21
C PRO A 62 8.52 -10.68 6.17
N GLN A 63 8.20 -10.18 4.97
CA GLN A 63 7.23 -9.11 4.75
C GLN A 63 5.80 -9.60 5.02
N GLN A 64 5.46 -10.82 4.58
CA GLN A 64 4.18 -11.47 4.88
C GLN A 64 3.98 -11.64 6.39
N ARG A 65 5.02 -12.11 7.11
CA ARG A 65 4.96 -12.23 8.57
C ARG A 65 4.70 -10.89 9.24
N ARG A 66 5.40 -9.82 8.81
CA ARG A 66 5.18 -8.49 9.37
C ARG A 66 3.77 -7.97 9.07
N ALA A 67 3.29 -8.15 7.84
CA ALA A 67 1.92 -7.79 7.47
C ALA A 67 0.89 -8.54 8.32
N PHE A 68 1.08 -9.85 8.51
CA PHE A 68 0.21 -10.68 9.34
C PHE A 68 0.19 -10.23 10.82
N GLN A 69 1.35 -9.84 11.38
CA GLN A 69 1.41 -9.28 12.73
C GLN A 69 0.62 -7.97 12.83
N LEU A 70 0.81 -7.05 11.89
CA LEU A 70 0.08 -5.77 11.86
C LEU A 70 -1.43 -5.97 11.75
N LEU A 71 -1.87 -6.95 10.94
CA LEU A 71 -3.28 -7.29 10.80
C LEU A 71 -3.85 -7.87 12.11
N GLN A 72 -3.11 -8.74 12.81
CA GLN A 72 -3.53 -9.23 14.13
C GLN A 72 -3.58 -8.13 15.18
N GLU A 73 -2.58 -7.24 15.22
CA GLU A 73 -2.57 -6.07 16.11
C GLU A 73 -3.80 -5.17 15.88
N ALA A 74 -4.28 -5.10 14.63
CA ALA A 74 -5.50 -4.39 14.27
C ALA A 74 -6.80 -5.20 14.49
N GLY A 75 -6.74 -6.41 15.04
CA GLY A 75 -7.89 -7.23 15.40
C GLY A 75 -8.38 -8.20 14.33
N TRP A 76 -7.67 -8.32 13.21
CA TRP A 76 -7.98 -9.30 12.15
C TRP A 76 -7.43 -10.68 12.51
N LYS A 77 -8.11 -11.74 12.05
CA LYS A 77 -7.73 -13.12 12.36
C LYS A 77 -7.91 -14.04 11.15
N ILE A 78 -7.22 -15.18 11.17
CA ILE A 78 -7.43 -16.23 10.18
C ILE A 78 -8.45 -17.23 10.71
N VAL A 79 -9.48 -17.51 9.92
CA VAL A 79 -10.46 -18.58 10.12
C VAL A 79 -10.63 -19.30 8.79
N ASP A 80 -10.43 -20.62 8.76
CA ASP A 80 -10.55 -21.45 7.56
C ASP A 80 -9.76 -20.89 6.35
N ASP A 81 -8.48 -20.57 6.58
CA ASP A 81 -7.54 -19.97 5.61
C ASP A 81 -7.97 -18.60 5.04
N LYS A 82 -8.95 -17.93 5.66
CA LYS A 82 -9.40 -16.59 5.28
C LYS A 82 -9.13 -15.59 6.38
N MET A 83 -8.65 -14.41 5.98
CA MET A 83 -8.57 -13.26 6.86
C MET A 83 -9.99 -12.75 7.09
N VAL A 84 -10.39 -12.58 8.35
CA VAL A 84 -11.72 -12.10 8.74
C VAL A 84 -11.64 -10.97 9.74
N ASP A 85 -12.65 -10.09 9.73
CA ASP A 85 -12.85 -9.06 10.75
C ASP A 85 -13.28 -9.64 12.10
N ALA A 86 -13.54 -8.75 13.07
CA ALA A 86 -14.02 -9.12 14.40
C ALA A 86 -15.40 -9.82 14.37
N GLN A 87 -16.21 -9.55 13.33
CA GLN A 87 -17.54 -10.11 13.11
C GLN A 87 -17.49 -11.43 12.31
N GLY A 88 -16.33 -11.83 11.79
CA GLY A 88 -16.15 -13.03 10.99
C GLY A 88 -16.36 -12.84 9.48
N ASN A 89 -16.51 -11.60 8.98
CA ASN A 89 -16.62 -11.34 7.56
C ASN A 89 -15.24 -11.44 6.88
N PRO A 90 -15.11 -12.18 5.76
CA PRO A 90 -13.86 -12.25 5.01
C PRO A 90 -13.42 -10.88 4.49
N VAL A 91 -12.11 -10.63 4.55
CA VAL A 91 -11.51 -9.44 3.94
C VAL A 91 -11.50 -9.60 2.43
N LYS A 92 -12.27 -8.73 1.78
CA LYS A 92 -12.35 -8.62 0.33
C LYS A 92 -12.10 -7.17 -0.07
N ILE A 93 -11.26 -6.98 -1.06
CA ILE A 93 -10.85 -5.67 -1.56
C ILE A 93 -11.10 -5.63 -3.06
N GLU A 94 -11.88 -4.67 -3.52
CA GLU A 94 -12.04 -4.37 -4.94
C GLU A 94 -10.98 -3.34 -5.39
N PHE A 95 -10.18 -3.74 -6.38
CA PHE A 95 -9.24 -2.87 -7.08
C PHE A 95 -9.84 -2.45 -8.43
N LEU A 96 -10.30 -1.22 -8.53
CA LEU A 96 -10.94 -0.68 -9.73
C LEU A 96 -9.88 -0.16 -10.72
N ILE A 97 -9.95 -0.61 -11.97
CA ILE A 97 -9.06 -0.20 -13.06
C ILE A 97 -9.84 0.15 -14.33
N ALA A 98 -9.33 1.10 -15.11
CA ALA A 98 -9.81 1.41 -16.46
C ALA A 98 -8.86 0.91 -17.56
N GLN A 99 -7.55 0.93 -17.29
CA GLN A 99 -6.50 0.52 -18.22
C GLN A 99 -6.09 -0.94 -17.94
N THR A 100 -6.06 -1.78 -18.98
CA THR A 100 -5.84 -3.23 -18.83
C THR A 100 -4.39 -3.56 -18.48
N GLU A 101 -3.45 -2.67 -18.82
CA GLU A 101 -2.02 -2.80 -18.57
C GLU A 101 -1.72 -2.97 -17.07
N PHE A 102 -2.50 -2.31 -16.21
CA PHE A 102 -2.35 -2.41 -14.76
C PHE A 102 -2.74 -3.77 -14.20
N GLU A 103 -3.58 -4.55 -14.87
CA GLU A 103 -3.97 -5.86 -14.35
C GLU A 103 -2.76 -6.77 -14.15
N ARG A 104 -1.87 -6.82 -15.16
CA ARG A 104 -0.65 -7.64 -15.08
C ARG A 104 0.29 -7.19 -13.97
N ILE A 105 0.28 -5.89 -13.65
CA ILE A 105 1.05 -5.30 -12.55
C ILE A 105 0.43 -5.68 -11.19
N LEU A 106 -0.90 -5.82 -11.12
CA LEU A 106 -1.64 -6.17 -9.90
C LEU A 106 -1.68 -7.68 -9.60
N LEU A 107 -1.47 -8.57 -10.58
CA LEU A 107 -1.50 -10.02 -10.36
C LEU A 107 -0.53 -10.51 -9.25
N PRO A 108 0.74 -10.05 -9.18
CA PRO A 108 1.62 -10.38 -8.05
C PRO A 108 1.09 -9.86 -6.71
N TYR A 109 0.49 -8.67 -6.68
CA TYR A 109 -0.10 -8.11 -5.48
C TYR A 109 -1.32 -8.92 -5.00
N LYS A 110 -2.19 -9.34 -5.94
CA LYS A 110 -3.30 -10.26 -5.69
C LYS A 110 -2.82 -11.57 -5.05
N ARG A 111 -1.75 -12.17 -5.60
CA ARG A 111 -1.17 -13.41 -5.05
C ARG A 111 -0.65 -13.20 -3.62
N ASN A 112 0.10 -12.12 -3.40
CA ASN A 112 0.65 -11.81 -2.08
C ASN A 112 -0.43 -11.60 -1.01
N LEU A 113 -1.57 -10.99 -1.38
CA LEU A 113 -2.73 -10.83 -0.50
C LEU A 113 -3.46 -12.16 -0.27
N SER A 114 -3.58 -13.00 -1.31
CA SER A 114 -4.17 -14.33 -1.18
C SER A 114 -3.40 -15.21 -0.20
N ASP A 115 -2.07 -15.12 -0.17
CA ASP A 115 -1.24 -15.83 0.80
C ASP A 115 -1.48 -15.36 2.25
N LEU A 116 -2.08 -14.18 2.44
CA LEU A 116 -2.51 -13.64 3.73
C LEU A 116 -4.00 -13.91 4.01
N GLY A 117 -4.69 -14.68 3.17
CA GLY A 117 -6.12 -14.98 3.29
C GLY A 117 -7.04 -13.82 2.86
N ILE A 118 -6.52 -12.82 2.13
CA ILE A 118 -7.27 -11.65 1.66
C ILE A 118 -7.64 -11.81 0.19
N GLU A 119 -8.92 -11.63 -0.15
CA GLU A 119 -9.39 -11.69 -1.54
C GLU A 119 -9.24 -10.33 -2.24
N LEU A 120 -8.36 -10.24 -3.25
CA LEU A 120 -8.31 -9.08 -4.15
C LEU A 120 -9.10 -9.34 -5.43
N VAL A 121 -10.14 -8.55 -5.67
CA VAL A 121 -10.94 -8.55 -6.91
C VAL A 121 -10.50 -7.40 -7.79
N ILE A 122 -9.92 -7.70 -8.94
CA ILE A 122 -9.56 -6.68 -9.93
C ILE A 122 -10.80 -6.44 -10.80
N ARG A 123 -11.40 -5.26 -10.68
CA ARG A 123 -12.59 -4.85 -11.41
C ARG A 123 -12.19 -3.94 -12.57
N ARG A 124 -12.39 -4.40 -13.79
CA ARG A 124 -12.32 -3.54 -14.98
C ARG A 124 -13.64 -2.81 -15.15
N ALA A 125 -13.56 -1.50 -15.36
CA ALA A 125 -14.69 -0.66 -15.72
C ALA A 125 -14.38 0.09 -17.02
N ASP A 126 -15.40 0.39 -17.81
CA ASP A 126 -15.24 1.36 -18.89
C ASP A 126 -14.94 2.76 -18.32
N VAL A 127 -14.46 3.67 -19.17
CA VAL A 127 -14.02 5.02 -18.76
C VAL A 127 -15.14 5.81 -18.07
N SER A 128 -16.38 5.72 -18.57
CA SER A 128 -17.51 6.46 -18.00
C SER A 128 -17.85 5.93 -16.60
N GLN A 129 -17.91 4.60 -16.45
CA GLN A 129 -18.15 3.97 -15.15
C GLN A 129 -16.99 4.27 -14.17
N TYR A 130 -15.74 4.17 -14.62
CA TYR A 130 -14.57 4.47 -13.80
C TYR A 130 -14.61 5.91 -13.27
N ILE A 131 -14.86 6.91 -14.14
CA ILE A 131 -14.93 8.32 -13.74
C ILE A 131 -16.08 8.56 -12.75
N ASN A 132 -17.24 7.94 -12.98
CA ASN A 132 -18.37 8.08 -12.06
C ASN A 132 -18.04 7.53 -10.68
N ARG A 133 -17.52 6.30 -10.61
CA ARG A 133 -17.09 5.66 -9.34
C ARG A 133 -15.95 6.42 -8.67
N LEU A 134 -15.02 6.94 -9.45
CA LEU A 134 -13.93 7.79 -8.95
C LEU A 134 -14.47 9.05 -8.24
N ARG A 135 -15.41 9.74 -8.89
CA ARG A 135 -16.05 10.96 -8.36
C ARG A 135 -16.91 10.69 -7.14
N SER A 136 -17.63 9.57 -7.12
CA SER A 136 -18.45 9.17 -5.97
C SER A 136 -17.66 8.49 -4.85
N ARG A 137 -16.34 8.29 -5.03
CA ARG A 137 -15.48 7.52 -4.11
C ARG A 137 -16.01 6.11 -3.84
N ASP A 138 -16.60 5.49 -4.85
CA ASP A 138 -17.10 4.11 -4.82
C ASP A 138 -16.02 3.15 -5.34
N TYR A 139 -15.04 2.85 -4.48
CA TYR A 139 -13.97 1.89 -4.71
C TYR A 139 -13.23 1.63 -3.40
N ASP A 140 -12.59 0.47 -3.26
CA ASP A 140 -11.67 0.22 -2.14
C ASP A 140 -10.25 0.68 -2.50
N MET A 141 -9.78 0.31 -3.71
CA MET A 141 -8.46 0.69 -4.22
C MET A 141 -8.50 1.07 -5.71
N ILE A 142 -7.61 1.99 -6.09
CA ILE A 142 -7.37 2.45 -7.47
C ILE A 142 -5.87 2.72 -7.65
N VAL A 143 -5.45 2.95 -8.90
CA VAL A 143 -4.15 3.57 -9.21
C VAL A 143 -4.36 5.07 -9.39
N THR A 144 -3.52 5.88 -8.75
CA THR A 144 -3.51 7.36 -8.83
C THR A 144 -2.17 7.87 -9.31
#